data_AF-A0A3M1CTK2-F1
#
_entry.id   AF-A0A3M1CTK2-F1
#
_cell.length_a   1.000
_cell.length_b   1.000
_cell.length_c   1.000
_cell.angle_alpha   90.00
_cell.angle_beta   90.00
_cell.angle_gamma   90.00
#
_symmetry.space_group_name_H-M   'P 1'
#
loop_
_entity.id
_entity.type
_entity.pdbx_description
1 polymer ?
#
loop_
_entity_poly.entity_id
_entity_poly.type
_entity_poly.pdbx_seq_one_letter_code
_entity_poly.pdbx_strand_id
1 'polypeptide(L)' 'LVHAIHPAVEAARALPGDLLDNAIRVNARQVADKLRTSPVVLETLVRERGLQVRPAVYHFDTGEVEWLPTD' A
#
# COMPACT_ATOMS: atom_id res chain seq x y z
N LEU A 1 -2.54 14.83 7.32
CA LEU A 1 -2.12 13.98 6.19
C LEU A 1 -0.65 13.60 6.28
N VAL A 2 0.29 14.57 6.37
CA VAL A 2 1.74 14.29 6.49
C VAL A 2 2.08 13.28 7.61
N HIS A 3 1.51 13.44 8.80
CA HIS A 3 1.73 12.50 9.92
C HIS A 3 1.29 11.06 9.64
N ALA A 4 0.32 10.83 8.75
CA ALA A 4 -0.16 9.49 8.45
C ALA A 4 0.81 8.70 7.55
N ILE A 5 1.69 9.39 6.82
CA ILE A 5 2.66 8.78 5.90
C ILE A 5 4.02 8.59 6.59
N HIS A 6 4.28 9.30 7.70
CA HIS A 6 5.54 9.22 8.44
C HIS A 6 6.00 7.77 8.73
N PRO A 7 5.14 6.84 9.19
CA PRO A 7 5.58 5.45 9.41
C PRO A 7 6.12 4.75 8.16
N ALA A 8 5.57 5.06 6.97
CA ALA A 8 6.05 4.50 5.72
C ALA A 8 7.41 5.07 5.31
N VAL A 9 7.64 6.36 5.58
CA VAL A 9 8.94 7.00 5.33
C VAL A 9 10.02 6.40 6.23
N GLU A 10 9.74 6.20 7.52
CA GLU A 10 10.70 5.59 8.45
C GLU A 10 11.04 4.15 8.05
N ALA A 11 10.05 3.35 7.68
CA ALA A 11 10.27 1.99 7.19
C ALA A 11 11.08 1.97 5.87
N ALA A 12 10.85 2.93 4.98
CA ALA A 12 11.56 3.03 3.70
C ALA A 12 13.05 3.39 3.86
N ARG A 13 13.46 4.06 4.95
CA ARG A 13 14.88 4.40 5.20
C ARG A 13 15.80 3.19 5.33
N ALA A 14 15.25 2.02 5.68
CA ALA A 14 16.00 0.78 5.80
C ALA A 14 16.17 0.05 4.45
N LEU A 15 15.49 0.51 3.39
CA LEU A 15 15.53 -0.11 2.08
C LEU A 15 16.61 0.54 1.19
N PRO A 16 17.34 -0.25 0.39
CA PRO A 16 18.26 0.31 -0.60
C PRO A 16 17.49 1.02 -1.73
N GLY A 17 18.14 1.94 -2.43
CA GLY A 17 17.57 2.65 -3.58
C GLY A 17 17.00 4.03 -3.23
N ASP A 18 16.04 4.51 -4.03
CA ASP A 18 15.44 5.82 -3.87
C ASP A 18 14.44 5.86 -2.70
N LEU A 19 14.63 6.80 -1.77
CA LEU A 19 13.81 6.88 -0.57
C LEU A 19 12.36 7.27 -0.88
N LEU A 20 12.12 8.12 -1.88
CA LEU A 20 10.78 8.57 -2.22
C LEU A 20 9.97 7.42 -2.84
N ASP A 21 10.52 6.72 -3.83
CA ASP A 21 9.89 5.56 -4.45
C ASP A 21 9.60 4.46 -3.41
N ASN A 22 10.57 4.16 -2.55
CA ASN A 22 10.40 3.22 -1.46
C ASN A 22 9.29 3.64 -0.49
N ALA A 23 9.23 4.93 -0.10
CA ALA A 23 8.19 5.43 0.80
C ALA A 23 6.78 5.35 0.18
N ILE A 24 6.65 5.62 -1.12
CA ILE A 24 5.38 5.47 -1.86
C ILE A 24 4.92 4.01 -1.84
N ARG A 25 5.82 3.08 -2.19
CA ARG A 25 5.52 1.64 -2.23
C ARG A 25 5.16 1.08 -0.86
N VAL A 26 5.91 1.45 0.18
CA VAL A 26 5.64 1.05 1.56
C VAL A 26 4.29 1.62 2.02
N ASN A 27 3.99 2.88 1.72
CA ASN A 27 2.72 3.48 2.10
C ASN A 27 1.53 2.75 1.46
N ALA A 28 1.61 2.47 0.15
CA ALA A 28 0.57 1.74 -0.57
C ALA A 28 0.30 0.36 0.06
N ARG A 29 1.36 -0.38 0.42
CA ARG A 29 1.25 -1.67 1.13
C ARG A 29 0.56 -1.53 2.49
N GLN A 30 1.05 -0.62 3.33
CA GLN A 30 0.50 -0.41 4.68
C GLN A 30 -0.97 0.01 4.67
N VAL A 31 -1.37 0.86 3.71
CA VAL A 31 -2.76 1.28 3.54
C VAL A 31 -3.63 0.09 3.09
N ALA A 32 -3.16 -0.70 2.13
CA ALA A 32 -3.86 -1.90 1.69
C ALA A 32 -4.04 -2.91 2.83
N ASP A 33 -3.00 -3.14 3.63
CA ASP A 33 -3.07 -4.02 4.81
C ASP A 33 -4.09 -3.51 5.83
N LYS A 34 -4.05 -2.22 6.15
CA LYS A 34 -5.01 -1.60 7.06
C LYS A 34 -6.44 -1.71 6.57
N LEU A 35 -6.67 -1.66 5.26
CA LEU A 35 -8.00 -1.83 4.66
C LEU A 35 -8.48 -3.28 4.72
N ARG A 36 -7.59 -4.25 4.52
CA ARG A 36 -7.90 -5.68 4.70
C ARG A 36 -8.32 -6.01 6.12
N THR A 37 -7.76 -5.30 7.11
CA THR A 37 -8.04 -5.49 8.53
C THR A 37 -9.00 -4.44 9.11
N SER A 38 -9.62 -3.60 8.27
CA SER A 38 -10.56 -2.53 8.70
C SER A 38 -11.98 -3.09 8.87
N PRO A 39 -12.89 -2.36 9.56
CA PRO A 39 -13.99 -2.94 10.35
C PRO A 39 -14.85 -3.96 9.59
N VAL A 40 -15.37 -4.94 10.36
CA VAL A 40 -16.18 -6.14 10.04
C VAL A 40 -16.67 -6.29 8.60
N VAL A 41 -17.25 -5.25 8.00
CA VAL A 41 -17.74 -5.27 6.61
C VAL A 41 -16.62 -5.60 5.61
N LEU A 42 -15.47 -4.92 5.68
CA LEU A 42 -14.38 -5.17 4.71
C LEU A 42 -13.71 -6.53 4.96
N GLU A 43 -13.47 -6.88 6.23
CA GLU A 43 -12.95 -8.19 6.61
C GLU A 43 -13.84 -9.33 6.11
N THR A 44 -15.17 -9.23 6.31
CA THR A 44 -16.14 -10.23 5.86
C THR A 44 -16.18 -10.33 4.35
N LEU A 45 -16.16 -9.19 3.64
CA LEU A 45 -16.16 -9.19 2.17
C LEU A 45 -14.88 -9.78 1.57
N VAL A 46 -13.72 -9.50 2.19
CA VAL A 46 -12.43 -10.06 1.77
C VAL A 46 -12.39 -11.57 2.02
N ARG A 47 -12.83 -12.02 3.20
CA ARG A 47 -12.77 -13.44 3.59
C ARG A 47 -13.84 -14.30 2.91
N GLU A 48 -15.06 -13.79 2.74
CA GLU A 48 -16.24 -14.60 2.43
C GLU A 48 -16.86 -14.30 1.06
N ARG A 49 -16.56 -13.15 0.44
CA ARG A 49 -17.20 -12.73 -0.82
C ARG A 49 -16.24 -12.42 -1.97
N GLY A 50 -14.97 -12.79 -1.83
CA GLY A 50 -13.98 -12.71 -2.91
C GLY A 50 -13.48 -11.29 -3.22
N LEU A 51 -13.70 -10.31 -2.32
CA LEU A 51 -13.12 -8.97 -2.46
C LEU A 51 -11.60 -9.04 -2.28
N GLN A 52 -10.83 -8.51 -3.23
CA GLN A 52 -9.38 -8.41 -3.12
C GLN A 52 -8.96 -6.94 -3.00
N VAL A 53 -8.25 -6.63 -1.92
CA VAL A 53 -7.54 -5.36 -1.78
C VAL A 53 -6.12 -5.57 -2.27
N ARG A 54 -5.68 -4.84 -3.29
CA ARG A 54 -4.30 -4.91 -3.82
C ARG A 54 -3.64 -3.53 -3.83
N PRO A 55 -2.41 -3.40 -3.28
CA PRO A 55 -1.65 -2.17 -3.37
C PRO A 55 -1.14 -1.94 -4.79
N ALA A 56 -1.13 -0.69 -5.23
CA ALA A 56 -0.62 -0.29 -6.54
C ALA A 56 0.02 1.10 -6.50
N VAL A 57 0.90 1.38 -7.46
CA VAL A 57 1.53 2.69 -7.68
C VAL A 57 1.19 3.15 -9.09
N TYR A 58 0.83 4.42 -9.23
CA TYR A 58 0.60 5.06 -10.51
C TYR A 58 1.85 5.83 -10.94
N HIS A 59 2.35 5.54 -12.14
CA HIS A 59 3.53 6.18 -12.71
C HIS A 59 3.12 7.34 -13.61
N PHE A 60 3.42 8.57 -13.22
CA PHE A 60 2.99 9.77 -13.98
C PHE A 60 3.66 9.89 -15.35
N ASP A 61 4.89 9.39 -15.48
CA ASP A 61 5.67 9.51 -16.72
C ASP A 61 5.14 8.61 -17.84
N THR A 62 4.61 7.44 -17.48
CA THR A 62 4.11 6.43 -18.43
C THR A 62 2.58 6.33 -18.46
N GLY A 63 1.91 6.80 -17.40
CA GLY A 63 0.48 6.63 -17.19
C GLY A 63 0.07 5.22 -16.76
N GLU A 64 1.03 4.36 -16.43
CA GLU A 64 0.78 2.96 -16.08
C GLU A 64 0.51 2.76 -14.58
N VAL A 65 -0.25 1.71 -14.27
CA VAL A 65 -0.48 1.23 -12.90
C VAL A 65 0.38 0.00 -12.65
N GLU A 66 1.30 0.10 -11.70
CA GLU A 66 2.08 -1.03 -11.21
C GLU A 66 1.38 -1.67 -10.00
N TRP A 67 0.91 -2.90 -10.17
CA TRP A 67 0.37 -3.69 -9.07
C TRP A 67 1.51 -4.26 -8.23
N LEU A 68 1.61 -3.87 -6.95
CA LEU A 68 2.68 -4.35 -6.08
C LEU A 68 2.43 -5.81 -5.67
N PRO A 69 3.48 -6.62 -5.49
CA PRO A 69 3.36 -7.99 -4.99
C PRO A 69 2.54 -8.03 -3.70
N THR A 70 1.66 -9.02 -3.62
CA THR A 70 0.93 -9.39 -2.40
C THR A 70 1.46 -10.74 -1.98
N ASP A 71 2.06 -10.81 -0.80
CA ASP A 71 2.52 -12.05 -0.17
C ASP A 71 1.34 -12.97 0.19
#